data_AF-A0A2A4GY44-F1
#
_entry.id   AF-A0A2A4GY44-F1
#
_cell.length_a   1.000
_cell.length_b   1.000
_cell.length_c   1.000
_cell.angle_alpha   90.00
_cell.angle_beta   90.00
_cell.angle_gamma   90.00
#
_symmetry.space_group_name_H-M   'P 1'
#
loop_
_entity.id
_entity.type
_entity.pdbx_description
1 polymer ?
#
loop_
_entity_poly.entity_id
_entity_poly.type
_entity_poly.pdbx_seq_one_letter_code
_entity_poly.pdbx_strand_id
1 'polypeptide(L)'
;MSSLNDYWLERAKMFIQSETLEDAVKIAEIERIVAMMISDIYKNLLAYYGKLATAEGIDWREAKKIADAFDVEAFQMQAKTYVENKDFSDKANEELKRYNTAMYVNREQLLKQELGLIVTKAYAEQEKVVNHHLQDSVTRTLKHQAGILGADVHVKQSDVEAIVYSNFGKLNWSERLWENQEVLRKDVERMASHVMLRGRHPYEFVPEIRMKQQQTVANTKRLLITEAARVQTEAQKMHYLETMGDDAEYKFVAKRDEKTSKICRHYDKKVFKVKDMVPGVNAPPMHPHCRSTTVPYVGNWRDKFFKDRQGKYRLKDEDAQAIDTNNVEEAHKPKKHWITESDIENVEFVSIPGHTEEESRYIQEQHKRLLRKAMTENDSNEYAFVSKGKDDKEPAEAKGTQYDVDFKPGFNATNRLLNSPKQSLILMHNHPGGSSFSTYDLIMFNDRETIKTMTIVTNTGRVKFITKTDSYNSEIFTTICKRNLTSNTGKVINDKDVEKALRKLYNKGTIEYKVR
;
A
#
# COMPACT_ATOMS: atom_id res chain seq x y z
N MET A 1 13.58 -24.50 -10.46
CA MET A 1 12.77 -24.46 -9.22
C MET A 1 13.45 -23.48 -8.28
N SER A 2 12.82 -22.36 -7.98
CA SER A 2 13.31 -21.39 -6.99
C SER A 2 12.93 -21.94 -5.60
N SER A 3 13.88 -21.90 -4.65
CA SER A 3 13.67 -22.49 -3.31
C SER A 3 12.60 -21.69 -2.55
N LEU A 4 11.92 -22.28 -1.55
CA LEU A 4 10.96 -21.56 -0.69
C LEU A 4 11.57 -20.28 -0.10
N ASN A 5 12.89 -20.31 0.13
CA ASN A 5 13.68 -19.18 0.60
C ASN A 5 13.75 -18.01 -0.42
N ASP A 6 13.76 -18.32 -1.71
CA ASP A 6 13.81 -17.34 -2.80
C ASP A 6 12.45 -16.66 -3.01
N TYR A 7 11.33 -17.38 -2.82
CA TYR A 7 9.98 -16.81 -2.85
C TYR A 7 9.81 -15.65 -1.84
N TRP A 8 10.14 -15.91 -0.57
CA TRP A 8 10.03 -14.92 0.49
C TRP A 8 10.96 -13.72 0.28
N LEU A 9 12.15 -13.96 -0.27
CA LEU A 9 13.11 -12.89 -0.59
C LEU A 9 12.60 -11.98 -1.70
N GLU A 10 12.03 -12.52 -2.78
CA GLU A 10 11.46 -11.70 -3.86
C GLU A 10 10.28 -10.86 -3.38
N ARG A 11 9.38 -11.44 -2.56
CA ARG A 11 8.27 -10.70 -1.94
C ARG A 11 8.76 -9.58 -1.02
N ALA A 12 9.77 -9.85 -0.21
CA ALA A 12 10.40 -8.83 0.64
C ALA A 12 10.99 -7.68 -0.18
N LYS A 13 11.65 -7.98 -1.32
CA LYS A 13 12.18 -6.94 -2.22
C LYS A 13 11.06 -6.09 -2.81
N MET A 14 9.97 -6.72 -3.28
CA MET A 14 8.83 -5.99 -3.83
C MET A 14 8.16 -5.10 -2.77
N PHE A 15 7.98 -5.61 -1.55
CA PHE A 15 7.44 -4.84 -0.44
C PHE A 15 8.34 -3.66 -0.06
N ILE A 16 9.66 -3.87 0.01
CA ILE A 16 10.63 -2.79 0.23
C ILE A 16 10.52 -1.73 -0.88
N GLN A 17 10.34 -2.14 -2.14
CA GLN A 17 10.19 -1.22 -3.26
C GLN A 17 8.92 -0.38 -3.12
N SER A 18 7.77 -1.01 -2.83
CA SER A 18 6.49 -0.30 -2.69
C SER A 18 6.52 0.69 -1.53
N GLU A 19 7.00 0.27 -0.35
CA GLU A 19 7.06 1.17 0.82
C GLU A 19 8.06 2.32 0.59
N THR A 20 9.14 2.09 -0.16
CA THR A 20 10.06 3.18 -0.53
C THR A 20 9.39 4.23 -1.43
N LEU A 21 8.46 3.82 -2.31
CA LEU A 21 7.71 4.75 -3.16
C LEU A 21 6.69 5.53 -2.34
N GLU A 22 5.97 4.86 -1.44
CA GLU A 22 5.03 5.51 -0.51
C GLU A 22 5.74 6.54 0.37
N ASP A 23 6.88 6.18 0.97
CA ASP A 23 7.72 7.10 1.72
C ASP A 23 8.10 8.33 0.89
N ALA A 24 8.49 8.14 -0.37
CA ALA A 24 8.91 9.23 -1.25
C ALA A 24 7.77 10.22 -1.53
N VAL A 25 6.54 9.73 -1.73
CA VAL A 25 5.35 10.57 -1.93
C VAL A 25 5.08 11.43 -0.69
N LYS A 26 5.12 10.84 0.51
CA LYS A 26 4.89 11.56 1.77
C LYS A 26 6.00 12.54 2.11
N ILE A 27 7.24 12.23 1.75
CA ILE A 27 8.37 13.16 1.88
C ILE A 27 8.17 14.38 0.98
N ALA A 28 7.72 14.21 -0.27
CA ALA A 28 7.43 15.34 -1.15
C ALA A 28 6.29 16.23 -0.60
N GLU A 29 5.28 15.63 0.03
CA GLU A 29 4.23 16.36 0.71
C GLU A 29 4.75 17.18 1.91
N ILE A 30 5.63 16.58 2.73
CA ILE A 30 6.33 17.29 3.83
C ILE A 30 7.18 18.43 3.28
N GLU A 31 7.93 18.23 2.20
CA GLU A 31 8.73 19.27 1.55
C GLU A 31 7.86 20.47 1.13
N ARG A 32 6.66 20.20 0.59
CA ARG A 32 5.69 21.23 0.25
C ARG A 32 5.19 22.00 1.47
N ILE A 33 4.83 21.30 2.55
CA ILE A 33 4.35 21.92 3.80
C ILE A 33 5.43 22.83 4.38
N VAL A 34 6.68 22.35 4.47
CA VAL A 34 7.79 23.15 5.01
C VAL A 34 8.09 24.34 4.08
N ALA A 35 8.04 24.17 2.75
CA ALA A 35 8.24 25.28 1.82
C ALA A 35 7.17 26.38 1.97
N MET A 36 5.90 25.99 2.17
CA MET A 36 4.81 26.94 2.42
C MET A 36 5.00 27.67 3.75
N MET A 37 5.29 26.94 4.83
CA MET A 37 5.60 27.50 6.14
C MET A 37 6.70 28.56 6.07
N ILE A 38 7.80 28.25 5.38
CA ILE A 38 8.93 29.17 5.22
C ILE A 38 8.56 30.40 4.38
N SER A 39 7.78 30.21 3.32
CA SER A 39 7.27 31.32 2.51
C SER A 39 6.41 32.27 3.35
N ASP A 40 5.53 31.73 4.18
CA ASP A 40 4.62 32.51 5.02
C ASP A 40 5.37 33.22 6.16
N ILE A 41 6.38 32.58 6.77
CA ILE A 41 7.29 33.23 7.71
C ILE A 41 7.97 34.43 7.05
N TYR A 42 8.52 34.26 5.85
CA TYR A 42 9.24 35.31 5.15
C TYR A 42 8.31 36.48 4.74
N LYS A 43 7.11 36.18 4.26
CA LYS A 43 6.08 37.18 3.94
C LYS A 43 5.70 38.00 5.17
N ASN A 44 5.46 37.36 6.32
CA ASN A 44 5.11 38.07 7.55
C ASN A 44 6.27 38.94 8.06
N LEU A 45 7.50 38.44 8.03
CA LEU A 45 8.69 39.24 8.35
C LEU A 45 8.81 40.47 7.44
N LEU A 46 8.59 40.32 6.13
CA LEU A 46 8.61 41.44 5.18
C LEU A 46 7.45 42.42 5.38
N ALA A 47 6.24 41.94 5.67
CA ALA A 47 5.10 42.80 5.93
C ALA A 47 5.34 43.69 7.16
N TYR A 48 5.86 43.10 8.23
CA TYR A 48 6.23 43.86 9.43
C TYR A 48 7.41 44.80 9.19
N TYR A 49 8.42 44.37 8.43
CA TYR A 49 9.52 45.26 8.02
C TYR A 49 9.00 46.45 7.18
N GLY A 50 8.10 46.21 6.22
CA GLY A 50 7.49 47.24 5.40
C GLY A 50 6.67 48.23 6.22
N LYS A 51 5.84 47.75 7.16
CA LYS A 51 5.10 48.59 8.12
C LYS A 51 6.03 49.49 8.96
N LEU A 52 7.26 49.06 9.24
CA LEU A 52 8.27 49.87 9.94
C LEU A 52 8.96 50.87 8.99
N ALA A 53 9.23 50.47 7.74
CA ALA A 53 9.93 51.29 6.76
C ALA A 53 9.08 52.45 6.20
N THR A 54 7.76 52.26 6.05
CA THR A 54 6.84 53.32 5.57
C THR A 54 6.44 54.33 6.64
N ALA A 55 6.87 54.14 7.89
CA ALA A 55 6.67 55.10 8.98
C ALA A 55 7.65 56.30 8.92
N GLU A 56 7.96 56.79 7.71
CA GLU A 56 8.82 57.96 7.54
C GLU A 56 8.18 59.20 8.18
N GLY A 57 8.88 59.80 9.14
CA GLY A 57 8.43 60.96 9.92
C GLY A 57 7.96 60.65 11.36
N ILE A 58 7.89 59.37 11.75
CA ILE A 58 7.55 58.93 13.11
C ILE A 58 8.82 58.38 13.79
N ASP A 59 9.01 58.61 15.09
CA ASP A 59 10.12 58.00 15.83
C ASP A 59 10.06 56.47 15.69
N TRP A 60 11.14 55.86 15.22
CA TRP A 60 11.26 54.41 15.04
C TRP A 60 10.96 53.63 16.34
N ARG A 61 11.10 54.28 17.51
CA ARG A 61 10.72 53.72 18.81
C ARG A 61 9.20 53.69 18.99
N GLU A 62 8.46 54.64 18.42
CA GLU A 62 6.99 54.69 18.41
C GLU A 62 6.35 53.68 17.46
N ALA A 63 6.94 53.47 16.29
CA ALA A 63 6.48 52.46 15.32
C ALA A 63 6.47 51.01 15.89
N LYS A 64 7.13 50.79 17.03
CA LYS A 64 7.21 49.51 17.77
C LYS A 64 6.25 49.38 18.95
N LYS A 65 5.67 50.48 19.44
CA LYS A 65 5.14 50.55 20.81
C LYS A 65 3.95 49.61 21.04
N ILE A 66 2.94 49.62 20.18
CA ILE A 66 1.67 48.90 20.43
C ILE A 66 1.14 48.30 19.12
N ALA A 67 0.64 47.07 19.18
CA ALA A 67 -0.09 46.44 18.09
C ALA A 67 -1.49 47.08 17.99
N ASP A 68 -1.96 47.42 16.78
CA ASP A 68 -3.30 47.98 16.65
C ASP A 68 -4.37 46.88 16.84
N ALA A 69 -5.57 47.32 17.25
CA ALA A 69 -6.66 46.40 17.57
C ALA A 69 -7.07 45.52 16.37
N PHE A 70 -6.95 46.06 15.15
CA PHE A 70 -7.31 45.34 13.94
C PHE A 70 -6.32 44.19 13.64
N ASP A 71 -5.02 44.43 13.75
CA ASP A 71 -3.97 43.41 13.62
C ASP A 71 -4.17 42.29 14.65
N VAL A 72 -4.53 42.63 15.90
CA VAL A 72 -4.83 41.65 16.97
C VAL A 72 -6.06 40.81 16.64
N GLU A 73 -7.15 41.44 16.19
CA GLU A 73 -8.39 40.74 15.82
C GLU A 73 -8.18 39.82 14.61
N ALA A 74 -7.46 40.29 13.59
CA ALA A 74 -7.11 39.50 12.41
C ALA A 74 -6.32 38.23 12.78
N PHE A 75 -5.34 38.37 13.67
CA PHE A 75 -4.59 37.22 14.19
C PHE A 75 -5.48 36.25 14.98
N GLN A 76 -6.35 36.74 15.86
CA GLN A 76 -7.27 35.91 16.63
C GLN A 76 -8.21 35.10 15.72
N MET A 77 -8.75 35.74 14.67
CA MET A 77 -9.57 35.06 13.67
C MET A 77 -8.79 33.96 12.93
N GLN A 78 -7.52 34.21 12.59
CA GLN A 78 -6.66 33.21 11.95
C GLN A 78 -6.43 32.00 12.85
N ALA A 79 -6.07 32.23 14.12
CA ALA A 79 -5.86 31.16 15.10
C ALA A 79 -7.13 30.35 15.34
N LYS A 80 -8.29 31.02 15.43
CA LYS A 80 -9.61 30.37 15.56
C LYS A 80 -9.92 29.49 14.36
N THR A 81 -9.69 29.98 13.15
CA THR A 81 -9.93 29.24 11.89
C THR A 81 -9.15 27.93 11.85
N TYR A 82 -7.92 27.92 12.37
CA TYR A 82 -7.11 26.69 12.40
C TYR A 82 -7.62 25.67 13.42
N VAL A 83 -8.23 26.11 14.52
CA VAL A 83 -8.79 25.23 15.56
C VAL A 83 -10.19 24.72 15.22
N GLU A 84 -11.01 25.51 14.52
CA GLU A 84 -12.40 25.15 14.19
C GLU A 84 -12.51 23.93 13.27
N ASN A 85 -11.52 23.71 12.40
CA ASN A 85 -11.53 22.59 11.46
C ASN A 85 -11.35 21.21 12.13
N LYS A 86 -10.89 21.14 13.40
CA LYS A 86 -10.73 19.93 14.25
C LYS A 86 -10.14 18.67 13.59
N ASP A 87 -9.43 18.80 12.48
CA ASP A 87 -8.90 17.70 11.65
C ASP A 87 -7.42 17.39 11.98
N PHE A 88 -7.01 17.73 13.19
CA PHE A 88 -5.66 17.50 13.73
C PHE A 88 -5.73 16.70 15.04
N SER A 89 -4.58 16.18 15.48
CA SER A 89 -4.46 15.46 16.75
C SER A 89 -4.88 16.34 17.94
N ASP A 90 -5.26 15.73 19.07
CA ASP A 90 -5.59 16.49 20.28
C ASP A 90 -4.44 17.37 20.75
N LYS A 91 -3.21 16.85 20.65
CA LYS A 91 -1.98 17.59 20.96
C LYS A 91 -1.79 18.78 20.01
N ALA A 92 -1.96 18.59 18.71
CA ALA A 92 -1.90 19.68 17.73
C ALA A 92 -2.96 20.74 18.01
N ASN A 93 -4.19 20.33 18.32
CA ASN A 93 -5.28 21.23 18.66
C ASN A 93 -4.99 22.01 19.96
N GLU A 94 -4.37 21.37 20.95
CA GLU A 94 -3.93 22.03 22.19
C GLU A 94 -2.85 23.09 21.90
N GLU A 95 -1.82 22.74 21.12
CA GLU A 95 -0.76 23.66 20.72
C GLU A 95 -1.32 24.86 19.92
N LEU A 96 -2.26 24.62 18.99
CA LEU A 96 -2.92 25.69 18.24
C LEU A 96 -3.80 26.59 19.13
N LYS A 97 -4.47 26.04 20.14
CA LYS A 97 -5.31 26.81 21.07
C LYS A 97 -4.53 27.82 21.90
N ARG A 98 -3.22 27.60 22.14
CA ARG A 98 -2.37 28.57 22.88
C ARG A 98 -2.40 29.97 22.25
N TYR A 99 -2.65 30.05 20.94
CA TYR A 99 -2.71 31.31 20.19
C TYR A 99 -4.08 32.01 20.26
N ASN A 100 -5.13 31.34 20.74
CA ASN A 100 -6.48 31.93 20.88
C ASN A 100 -6.67 32.71 22.19
N THR A 101 -5.77 32.56 23.16
CA THR A 101 -5.99 33.02 24.55
C THR A 101 -5.21 34.27 24.94
N ALA A 102 -4.21 34.70 24.17
CA ALA A 102 -3.32 35.79 24.57
C ALA A 102 -3.70 37.13 23.92
N MET A 103 -3.82 38.17 24.76
CA MET A 103 -3.85 39.58 24.34
C MET A 103 -2.41 40.12 24.31
N TYR A 104 -2.08 40.94 23.31
CA TYR A 104 -0.69 41.37 23.07
C TYR A 104 -0.52 42.87 23.26
N VAL A 105 0.57 43.23 23.95
CA VAL A 105 0.84 44.62 24.33
C VAL A 105 1.74 45.33 23.31
N ASN A 106 2.61 44.60 22.59
CA ASN A 106 3.55 45.16 21.63
C ASN A 106 3.63 44.36 20.31
N ARG A 107 4.10 45.02 19.24
CA ARG A 107 4.18 44.45 17.88
C ARG A 107 5.17 43.30 17.74
N GLU A 108 6.27 43.31 18.48
CA GLU A 108 7.24 42.20 18.45
C GLU A 108 6.61 40.90 18.95
N GLN A 109 5.86 40.99 20.05
CA GLN A 109 5.16 39.87 20.64
C GLN A 109 4.08 39.34 19.69
N LEU A 110 3.31 40.22 19.04
CA LEU A 110 2.34 39.81 18.04
C LEU A 110 3.02 39.06 16.87
N LEU A 111 4.10 39.61 16.30
CA LEU A 111 4.85 38.95 15.23
C LEU A 111 5.37 37.57 15.65
N LYS A 112 5.96 37.44 16.85
CA LYS A 112 6.45 36.15 17.35
C LYS A 112 5.32 35.12 17.43
N GLN A 113 4.12 35.55 17.82
CA GLN A 113 2.95 34.68 17.95
C GLN A 113 2.37 34.30 16.60
N GLU A 114 2.27 35.24 15.65
CA GLU A 114 1.92 34.95 14.25
C GLU A 114 2.85 33.92 13.61
N LEU A 115 4.16 34.11 13.77
CA LEU A 115 5.14 33.20 13.23
C LEU A 115 5.12 31.84 13.95
N GLY A 116 4.94 31.85 15.27
CA GLY A 116 4.74 30.64 16.06
C GLY A 116 3.51 29.85 15.62
N LEU A 117 2.40 30.54 15.32
CA LEU A 117 1.17 29.93 14.79
C LEU A 117 1.42 29.27 13.43
N ILE A 118 2.13 29.94 12.52
CA ILE A 118 2.52 29.37 11.22
C ILE A 118 3.34 28.09 11.39
N VAL A 119 4.35 28.12 12.27
CA VAL A 119 5.18 26.95 12.57
C VAL A 119 4.33 25.82 13.16
N THR A 120 3.48 26.13 14.15
CA THR A 120 2.62 25.15 14.83
C THR A 120 1.65 24.49 13.86
N LYS A 121 1.00 25.26 12.98
CA LYS A 121 0.12 24.72 11.94
C LYS A 121 0.87 23.78 11.00
N ALA A 122 2.05 24.18 10.51
CA ALA A 122 2.82 23.35 9.60
C ALA A 122 3.31 22.05 10.25
N TYR A 123 3.59 22.05 11.54
CA TYR A 123 3.91 20.83 12.28
C TYR A 123 2.67 19.96 12.53
N ALA A 124 1.50 20.56 12.78
CA ALA A 124 0.22 19.83 12.83
C ALA A 124 -0.11 19.14 11.50
N GLU A 125 0.12 19.81 10.36
CA GLU A 125 -0.01 19.22 9.03
C GLU A 125 0.99 18.08 8.80
N GLN A 126 2.27 18.25 9.17
CA GLN A 126 3.26 17.18 9.11
C GLN A 126 2.87 15.99 10.00
N GLU A 127 2.40 16.23 11.22
CA GLU A 127 1.95 15.19 12.14
C GLU A 127 0.81 14.37 11.53
N LYS A 128 -0.15 15.04 10.89
CA LYS A 128 -1.25 14.37 10.18
C LYS A 128 -0.74 13.45 9.08
N VAL A 129 0.15 13.96 8.21
CA VAL A 129 0.75 13.18 7.11
C VAL A 129 1.51 11.97 7.63
N VAL A 130 2.34 12.15 8.66
CA VAL A 130 3.12 11.07 9.28
C VAL A 130 2.20 10.05 9.95
N ASN A 131 1.24 10.48 10.76
CA ASN A 131 0.29 9.59 11.44
C ASN A 131 -0.46 8.70 10.43
N HIS A 132 -1.04 9.31 9.41
CA HIS A 132 -1.78 8.58 8.38
C HIS A 132 -0.88 7.57 7.65
N HIS A 133 0.34 7.97 7.29
CA HIS A 133 1.29 7.07 6.65
C HIS A 133 1.71 5.89 7.54
N LEU A 134 1.90 6.12 8.85
CA LEU A 134 2.24 5.05 9.80
C LEU A 134 1.08 4.07 9.98
N GLN A 135 -0.17 4.57 10.11
CA GLN A 135 -1.36 3.72 10.18
C GLN A 135 -1.57 2.89 8.90
N ASP A 136 -1.40 3.53 7.74
CA ASP A 136 -1.45 2.86 6.45
C ASP A 136 -0.35 1.80 6.32
N SER A 137 0.87 2.10 6.80
CA SER A 137 1.99 1.16 6.77
C SER A 137 1.71 -0.09 7.60
N VAL A 138 1.15 0.05 8.81
CA VAL A 138 0.69 -1.08 9.63
C VAL A 138 -0.36 -1.89 8.88
N THR A 139 -1.39 -1.21 8.38
CA THR A 139 -2.51 -1.86 7.68
C THR A 139 -2.06 -2.60 6.41
N ARG A 140 -1.21 -1.97 5.58
CA ARG A 140 -0.62 -2.59 4.39
C ARG A 140 0.26 -3.78 4.76
N THR A 141 1.06 -3.67 5.82
CA THR A 141 1.91 -4.77 6.29
C THR A 141 1.09 -5.98 6.72
N LEU A 142 0.07 -5.76 7.55
CA LEU A 142 -0.81 -6.83 8.01
C LEU A 142 -1.57 -7.47 6.85
N LYS A 143 -2.15 -6.67 5.94
CA LYS A 143 -2.80 -7.18 4.71
C LYS A 143 -1.83 -7.95 3.82
N HIS A 144 -0.61 -7.45 3.66
CA HIS A 144 0.42 -8.09 2.85
C HIS A 144 0.79 -9.45 3.43
N GLN A 145 0.96 -9.56 4.75
CA GLN A 145 1.29 -10.83 5.40
C GLN A 145 0.09 -11.80 5.45
N ALA A 146 -1.11 -11.30 5.76
CA ALA A 146 -2.38 -12.03 5.70
C ALA A 146 -2.60 -12.71 4.35
N GLY A 147 -2.45 -11.93 3.27
CA GLY A 147 -2.58 -12.42 1.91
C GLY A 147 -1.49 -13.41 1.48
N ILE A 148 -0.36 -13.47 2.19
CA ILE A 148 0.67 -14.49 1.94
C ILE A 148 0.38 -15.78 2.70
N LEU A 149 -0.04 -15.69 3.97
CA LEU A 149 -0.30 -16.87 4.82
C LEU A 149 -1.73 -17.41 4.69
N GLY A 150 -2.60 -16.75 3.93
CA GLY A 150 -4.00 -17.16 3.76
C GLY A 150 -4.84 -16.99 5.03
N ALA A 151 -4.42 -16.09 5.93
CA ALA A 151 -5.09 -15.84 7.20
C ALA A 151 -6.05 -14.65 7.09
N ASP A 152 -7.26 -14.76 7.67
CA ASP A 152 -8.18 -13.65 7.83
C ASP A 152 -7.70 -12.73 8.97
N VAL A 153 -7.07 -11.60 8.61
CA VAL A 153 -6.58 -10.65 9.61
C VAL A 153 -7.64 -9.58 9.91
N HIS A 154 -8.27 -9.71 11.07
CA HIS A 154 -9.11 -8.68 11.66
C HIS A 154 -8.23 -7.74 12.50
N VAL A 155 -7.83 -6.60 11.94
CA VAL A 155 -7.05 -5.60 12.67
C VAL A 155 -8.01 -4.63 13.34
N LYS A 156 -7.98 -4.56 14.68
CA LYS A 156 -8.70 -3.50 15.39
C LYS A 156 -7.92 -2.20 15.24
N GLN A 157 -8.64 -1.10 15.03
CA GLN A 157 -8.03 0.23 14.96
C GLN A 157 -7.19 0.55 16.21
N SER A 158 -7.63 0.07 17.39
CA SER A 158 -6.88 0.20 18.64
C SER A 158 -5.49 -0.44 18.59
N ASP A 159 -5.33 -1.55 17.87
CA ASP A 159 -4.06 -2.27 17.78
C ASP A 159 -3.10 -1.53 16.82
N VAL A 160 -3.65 -0.94 15.75
CA VAL A 160 -2.91 -0.04 14.86
C VAL A 160 -2.40 1.16 15.64
N GLU A 161 -3.28 1.82 16.41
CA GLU A 161 -2.92 2.99 17.21
C GLU A 161 -1.88 2.65 18.28
N ALA A 162 -2.02 1.49 18.94
CA ALA A 162 -1.05 1.02 19.92
C ALA A 162 0.35 0.82 19.29
N ILE A 163 0.44 0.23 18.10
CA ILE A 163 1.70 0.10 17.36
C ILE A 163 2.25 1.46 16.96
N VAL A 164 1.40 2.35 16.43
CA VAL A 164 1.83 3.65 15.91
C VAL A 164 2.33 4.55 17.02
N TYR A 165 1.64 4.64 18.16
CA TYR A 165 1.99 5.52 19.27
C TYR A 165 2.87 4.88 20.33
N SER A 166 3.32 3.64 20.14
CA SER A 166 4.28 3.01 21.05
C SER A 166 5.60 3.79 21.09
N ASN A 167 6.20 3.83 22.28
CA ASN A 167 7.48 4.50 22.47
C ASN A 167 8.58 3.71 21.78
N PHE A 168 9.44 4.44 21.07
CA PHE A 168 10.71 3.92 20.61
C PHE A 168 11.81 4.64 21.40
N GLY A 169 12.63 3.92 22.16
CA GLY A 169 13.48 4.59 23.16
C GLY A 169 12.65 5.32 24.22
N LYS A 170 12.85 6.64 24.40
CA LYS A 170 12.20 7.41 25.47
C LYS A 170 10.87 8.08 25.08
N LEU A 171 10.64 8.30 23.78
CA LEU A 171 9.55 9.11 23.26
C LEU A 171 8.90 8.42 22.06
N ASN A 172 7.62 8.69 21.84
CA ASN A 172 6.97 8.31 20.59
C ASN A 172 7.35 9.27 19.44
N TRP A 173 6.92 8.93 18.23
CA TRP A 173 7.27 9.70 17.04
C TRP A 173 6.69 11.13 17.05
N SER A 174 5.46 11.31 17.54
CA SER A 174 4.80 12.62 17.61
C SER A 174 5.56 13.53 18.56
N GLU A 175 5.90 13.05 19.75
CA GLU A 175 6.71 13.80 20.72
C GLU A 175 8.02 14.29 20.13
N ARG A 176 8.75 13.43 19.42
CA ARG A 176 9.99 13.82 18.72
C ARG A 176 9.75 14.83 17.60
N LEU A 177 8.62 14.75 16.90
CA LEU A 177 8.26 15.74 15.88
C LEU A 177 8.08 17.13 16.52
N TRP A 178 7.33 17.20 17.62
CA TRP A 178 7.10 18.42 18.38
C TRP A 178 8.37 18.96 19.07
N GLU A 179 9.30 18.11 19.53
CA GLU A 179 10.61 18.58 20.03
C GLU A 179 11.43 19.29 18.94
N ASN A 180 11.35 18.84 17.68
CA ASN A 180 12.02 19.52 16.57
C ASN A 180 11.36 20.87 16.23
N GLN A 181 10.04 21.00 16.41
CA GLN A 181 9.31 22.26 16.24
C GLN A 181 9.85 23.34 17.17
N GLU A 182 10.08 22.98 18.44
CA GLU A 182 10.57 23.92 19.46
C GLU A 182 11.91 24.55 19.09
N VAL A 183 12.78 23.81 18.39
CA VAL A 183 14.05 24.34 17.88
C VAL A 183 13.79 25.39 16.79
N LEU A 184 12.96 25.08 15.80
CA LEU A 184 12.63 26.01 14.72
C LEU A 184 11.91 27.26 15.24
N ARG A 185 10.98 27.09 16.18
CA ARG A 185 10.24 28.19 16.80
C ARG A 185 11.18 29.22 17.44
N LYS A 186 12.17 28.76 18.20
CA LYS A 186 13.19 29.64 18.82
C LYS A 186 14.01 30.40 17.77
N ASP A 187 14.37 29.76 16.66
CA ASP A 187 15.09 30.42 15.57
C ASP A 187 14.24 31.51 14.91
N VAL A 188 12.96 31.23 14.69
CA VAL A 188 12.01 32.17 14.10
C VAL A 188 11.73 33.35 15.03
N GLU A 189 11.56 33.11 16.32
CA GLU A 189 11.42 34.16 17.33
C GLU A 189 12.65 35.07 17.41
N ARG A 190 13.85 34.50 17.26
CA ARG A 190 15.10 35.27 17.19
C ARG A 190 15.16 36.14 15.94
N MET A 191 14.79 35.61 14.77
CA MET A 191 14.73 36.39 13.52
C MET A 191 13.71 37.53 13.63
N ALA A 192 12.52 37.27 14.17
CA ALA A 192 11.50 38.29 14.45
C ALA A 192 12.05 39.40 15.36
N SER A 193 12.79 39.03 16.41
CA SER A 193 13.43 39.99 17.30
C SER A 193 14.45 40.86 16.56
N HIS A 194 15.25 40.30 15.64
CA HIS A 194 16.20 41.11 14.87
C HIS A 194 15.53 42.08 13.89
N VAL A 195 14.47 41.64 13.21
CA VAL A 195 13.69 42.49 12.30
C VAL A 195 13.03 43.62 13.10
N MET A 196 12.31 43.28 14.18
CA MET A 196 11.55 44.24 14.96
C MET A 196 12.42 45.15 15.83
N LEU A 197 13.44 44.63 16.50
CA LEU A 197 14.25 45.41 17.43
C LEU A 197 15.40 46.15 16.74
N ARG A 198 16.03 45.54 15.73
CA ARG A 198 17.23 46.07 15.12
C ARG A 198 17.02 46.63 13.71
N GLY A 199 15.81 46.52 13.16
CA GLY A 199 15.50 47.01 11.81
C GLY A 199 16.28 46.27 10.73
N ARG A 200 16.74 45.03 11.00
CA ARG A 200 17.45 44.24 9.99
C ARG A 200 16.48 43.80 8.91
N HIS A 201 16.93 43.84 7.66
CA HIS A 201 16.09 43.48 6.54
C HIS A 201 15.89 41.94 6.53
N PRO A 202 14.66 41.42 6.37
CA PRO A 202 14.39 39.97 6.38
C PRO A 202 15.24 39.16 5.40
N TYR A 203 15.63 39.76 4.26
CA TYR A 203 16.51 39.15 3.26
C TYR A 203 17.85 38.68 3.83
N GLU A 204 18.38 39.35 4.86
CA GLU A 204 19.64 38.97 5.51
C GLU A 204 19.58 37.58 6.15
N PHE A 205 18.37 37.08 6.47
CA PHE A 205 18.15 35.78 7.09
C PHE A 205 17.85 34.67 6.07
N VAL A 206 17.72 34.97 4.76
CA VAL A 206 17.37 33.98 3.73
C VAL A 206 18.31 32.76 3.72
N PRO A 207 19.65 32.90 3.84
CA PRO A 207 20.54 31.74 3.89
C PRO A 207 20.26 30.85 5.12
N GLU A 208 20.02 31.46 6.27
CA GLU A 208 19.72 30.75 7.51
C GLU A 208 18.35 30.05 7.44
N ILE A 209 17.32 30.74 6.94
CA ILE A 209 15.98 30.19 6.71
C ILE A 209 16.04 28.97 5.79
N ARG A 210 16.79 29.04 4.68
CA ARG A 210 16.98 27.91 3.75
C ARG A 210 17.66 26.73 4.42
N MET A 211 18.68 26.99 5.25
CA MET A 211 19.34 25.94 6.01
C MET A 211 18.36 25.27 6.99
N LYS A 212 17.54 26.05 7.70
CA LYS A 212 16.53 25.52 8.65
C LYS A 212 15.42 24.75 7.94
N GLN A 213 15.01 25.18 6.75
CA GLN A 213 14.10 24.45 5.88
C GLN A 213 14.65 23.04 5.58
N GLN A 214 15.89 22.96 5.11
CA GLN A 214 16.53 21.69 4.78
C GLN A 214 16.70 20.79 6.01
N GLN A 215 17.07 21.35 7.16
CA GLN A 215 17.18 20.61 8.42
C GLN A 215 15.83 20.06 8.87
N THR A 216 14.76 20.84 8.76
CA THR A 216 13.39 20.43 9.12
C THR A 216 12.94 19.26 8.24
N VAL A 217 13.06 19.40 6.91
CA VAL A 217 12.75 18.32 5.96
C VAL A 217 13.58 17.06 6.26
N ALA A 218 14.88 17.21 6.47
CA ALA A 218 15.77 16.08 6.73
C ALA A 218 15.43 15.36 8.05
N ASN A 219 15.10 16.10 9.10
CA ASN A 219 14.71 15.55 10.39
C ASN A 219 13.36 14.82 10.30
N THR A 220 12.35 15.42 9.69
CA THR A 220 11.02 14.79 9.52
C THR A 220 11.11 13.57 8.61
N LYS A 221 11.88 13.63 7.51
CA LYS A 221 12.15 12.48 6.64
C LYS A 221 12.80 11.32 7.38
N ARG A 222 13.83 11.61 8.19
CA ARG A 222 14.51 10.61 9.01
C ARG A 222 13.53 9.94 9.98
N LEU A 223 12.70 10.74 10.64
CA LEU A 223 11.68 10.27 11.57
C LEU A 223 10.66 9.37 10.86
N LEU A 224 10.05 9.85 9.77
CA LEU A 224 9.06 9.12 8.98
C LEU A 224 9.56 7.75 8.55
N ILE A 225 10.72 7.67 7.90
CA ILE A 225 11.25 6.40 7.38
C ILE A 225 11.59 5.44 8.54
N THR A 226 12.17 5.96 9.62
CA THR A 226 12.58 5.13 10.76
C THR A 226 11.35 4.57 11.47
N GLU A 227 10.33 5.39 11.70
CA GLU A 227 9.10 4.96 12.37
C GLU A 227 8.25 4.07 11.47
N ALA A 228 8.21 4.30 10.15
CA ALA A 228 7.57 3.41 9.19
C ALA A 228 8.17 2.00 9.27
N ALA A 229 9.50 1.89 9.24
CA ALA A 229 10.18 0.60 9.40
C ALA A 229 9.91 -0.05 10.77
N ARG A 230 9.75 0.75 11.84
CA ARG A 230 9.41 0.24 13.18
C ARG A 230 8.00 -0.32 13.22
N VAL A 231 6.99 0.44 12.80
CA VAL A 231 5.59 0.00 12.83
C VAL A 231 5.35 -1.19 11.92
N GLN A 232 6.03 -1.25 10.77
CA GLN A 232 6.02 -2.43 9.90
C GLN A 232 6.60 -3.66 10.61
N THR A 233 7.71 -3.49 11.34
CA THR A 233 8.34 -4.59 12.07
C THR A 233 7.48 -5.08 13.24
N GLU A 234 6.82 -4.18 13.97
CA GLU A 234 5.87 -4.54 15.03
C GLU A 234 4.63 -5.25 14.47
N ALA A 235 4.09 -4.76 13.35
CA ALA A 235 3.01 -5.42 12.64
C ALA A 235 3.41 -6.82 12.15
N GLN A 236 4.63 -6.98 11.63
CA GLN A 236 5.18 -8.29 11.26
C GLN A 236 5.29 -9.22 12.46
N LYS A 237 5.80 -8.72 13.61
CA LYS A 237 5.89 -9.50 14.85
C LYS A 237 4.51 -9.99 15.30
N MET A 238 3.54 -9.09 15.39
CA MET A 238 2.15 -9.41 15.77
C MET A 238 1.61 -10.52 14.88
N HIS A 239 1.73 -10.36 13.56
CA HIS A 239 1.27 -11.34 12.62
C HIS A 239 1.99 -12.70 12.74
N TYR A 240 3.31 -12.71 12.93
CA TYR A 240 4.07 -13.94 13.10
C TYR A 240 3.66 -14.70 14.38
N LEU A 241 3.42 -13.99 15.48
CA LEU A 241 2.93 -14.61 16.72
C LEU A 241 1.55 -15.25 16.52
N GLU A 242 0.62 -14.53 15.87
CA GLU A 242 -0.75 -15.02 15.65
C GLU A 242 -0.82 -16.22 14.70
N THR A 243 0.02 -16.24 13.67
CA THR A 243 -0.07 -17.24 12.59
C THR A 243 0.90 -18.41 12.74
N MET A 244 2.07 -18.20 13.36
CA MET A 244 3.14 -19.20 13.45
C MET A 244 3.47 -19.63 14.89
N GLY A 245 3.03 -18.86 15.90
CA GLY A 245 3.28 -19.13 17.32
C GLY A 245 4.63 -18.64 17.84
N ASP A 246 4.82 -18.73 19.17
CA ASP A 246 5.95 -18.11 19.88
C ASP A 246 7.34 -18.66 19.51
N ASP A 247 7.41 -19.95 19.16
CA ASP A 247 8.65 -20.63 18.77
C ASP A 247 8.96 -20.49 17.26
N ALA A 248 8.17 -19.71 16.54
CA ALA A 248 8.46 -19.33 15.17
C ALA A 248 9.78 -18.58 15.05
N GLU A 249 10.40 -18.70 13.88
CA GLU A 249 11.61 -17.98 13.53
C GLU A 249 11.33 -17.03 12.37
N TYR A 250 12.06 -15.93 12.32
CA TYR A 250 12.08 -14.99 11.21
C TYR A 250 13.51 -14.78 10.74
N LYS A 251 13.65 -14.40 9.48
CA LYS A 251 14.93 -14.07 8.85
C LYS A 251 14.97 -12.59 8.55
N PHE A 252 16.06 -11.94 8.95
CA PHE A 252 16.32 -10.55 8.62
C PHE A 252 16.70 -10.42 7.13
N VAL A 253 16.07 -9.47 6.42
CA VAL A 253 16.33 -9.20 5.01
C VAL A 253 16.75 -7.75 4.82
N ALA A 254 18.04 -7.54 4.54
CA ALA A 254 18.56 -6.21 4.26
C ALA A 254 18.18 -5.76 2.85
N LYS A 255 17.75 -4.50 2.70
CA LYS A 255 17.65 -3.85 1.37
C LYS A 255 19.06 -3.70 0.81
N ARG A 256 19.51 -4.66 0.00
CA ARG A 256 20.84 -4.68 -0.63
C ARG A 256 20.89 -3.71 -1.82
N ASP A 257 21.39 -2.51 -1.56
CA ASP A 257 21.67 -1.44 -2.51
C ASP A 257 22.96 -0.69 -2.12
N GLU A 258 23.34 0.33 -2.88
CA GLU A 258 24.52 1.16 -2.58
C GLU A 258 24.43 1.87 -1.22
N LYS A 259 23.21 2.06 -0.70
CA LYS A 259 22.91 2.76 0.55
C LYS A 259 22.72 1.80 1.73
N THR A 260 22.94 0.49 1.58
CA THR A 260 22.84 -0.46 2.70
C THR A 260 23.98 -0.25 3.69
N SER A 261 23.63 0.05 4.95
CA SER A 261 24.60 0.21 6.03
C SER A 261 25.35 -1.10 6.33
N LYS A 262 26.55 -0.97 6.91
CA LYS A 262 27.34 -2.12 7.41
C LYS A 262 26.55 -2.92 8.47
N ILE A 263 25.74 -2.24 9.28
CA ILE A 263 24.89 -2.85 10.31
C ILE A 263 23.84 -3.76 9.64
N CYS A 264 23.05 -3.25 8.70
CA CYS A 264 22.06 -4.08 8.00
C CYS A 264 22.69 -5.23 7.22
N ARG A 265 23.87 -5.02 6.61
CA ARG A 265 24.62 -6.11 5.94
C ARG A 265 25.08 -7.19 6.93
N HIS A 266 25.45 -6.81 8.15
CA HIS A 266 25.84 -7.74 9.20
C HIS A 266 24.66 -8.60 9.68
N TYR A 267 23.45 -8.05 9.74
CA TYR A 267 22.25 -8.79 10.13
C TYR A 267 21.59 -9.57 9.00
N ASP A 268 21.91 -9.27 7.75
CA ASP A 268 21.29 -9.90 6.59
C ASP A 268 21.37 -11.43 6.63
N LYS A 269 20.23 -12.08 6.39
CA LYS A 269 20.02 -13.54 6.42
C LYS A 269 20.16 -14.20 7.79
N LYS A 270 20.43 -13.46 8.87
CA LYS A 270 20.39 -14.02 10.22
C LYS A 270 18.95 -14.39 10.59
N VAL A 271 18.82 -15.48 11.32
CA VAL A 271 17.55 -16.03 11.80
C VAL A 271 17.45 -15.77 13.30
N PHE A 272 16.27 -15.36 13.75
CA PHE A 272 15.96 -15.06 15.14
C PHE A 272 14.57 -15.59 15.47
N LYS A 273 14.28 -15.79 16.76
CA LYS A 273 12.94 -16.19 17.21
C LYS A 273 11.99 -15.00 17.23
N VAL A 274 10.75 -15.23 16.83
CA VAL A 274 9.70 -14.20 16.78
C VAL A 274 9.39 -13.63 18.17
N LYS A 275 9.37 -14.47 19.22
CA LYS A 275 9.20 -13.98 20.60
C LYS A 275 10.26 -12.96 21.02
N ASP A 276 11.48 -13.12 20.54
CA ASP A 276 12.63 -12.25 20.83
C ASP A 276 12.73 -11.05 19.88
N MET A 277 11.78 -10.89 18.94
CA MET A 277 11.82 -9.84 17.92
C MET A 277 11.65 -8.45 18.54
N VAL A 278 12.68 -7.63 18.44
CA VAL A 278 12.73 -6.27 19.00
C VAL A 278 13.30 -5.31 17.95
N PRO A 279 12.50 -4.33 17.48
CA PRO A 279 12.97 -3.27 16.60
C PRO A 279 14.21 -2.57 17.17
N GLY A 280 15.25 -2.40 16.36
CA GLY A 280 16.51 -1.76 16.75
C GLY A 280 17.54 -2.66 17.43
N VAL A 281 17.19 -3.91 17.77
CA VAL A 281 18.12 -4.87 18.40
C VAL A 281 18.43 -6.01 17.45
N ASN A 282 17.40 -6.73 16.98
CA ASN A 282 17.52 -7.88 16.08
C ASN A 282 16.49 -7.83 14.94
N ALA A 283 15.71 -6.75 14.85
CA ALA A 283 14.76 -6.49 13.79
C ALA A 283 14.82 -5.01 13.36
N PRO A 284 14.45 -4.66 12.12
CA PRO A 284 14.42 -3.28 11.66
C PRO A 284 13.55 -2.37 12.56
N PRO A 285 13.82 -1.06 12.66
CA PRO A 285 14.93 -0.32 12.06
C PRO A 285 16.22 -0.44 12.90
N MET A 286 17.33 -0.86 12.27
CA MET A 286 18.64 -0.99 12.96
C MET A 286 19.43 0.32 13.04
N HIS A 287 18.98 1.35 12.31
CA HIS A 287 19.62 2.65 12.22
C HIS A 287 18.62 3.66 11.64
N PRO A 288 18.89 4.97 11.73
CA PRO A 288 18.08 5.96 11.04
C PRO A 288 18.04 5.70 9.53
N HIS A 289 16.87 5.87 8.90
CA HIS A 289 16.63 5.55 7.48
C HIS A 289 16.80 4.05 7.14
N CYS A 290 16.60 3.14 8.09
CA CYS A 290 16.57 1.72 7.81
C CYS A 290 15.40 1.39 6.88
N ARG A 291 15.68 0.62 5.82
CA ARG A 291 14.71 0.17 4.81
C ARG A 291 14.68 -1.36 4.69
N SER A 292 15.29 -2.03 5.65
CA SER A 292 15.33 -3.50 5.74
C SER A 292 14.00 -4.01 6.28
N THR A 293 13.69 -5.27 6.01
CA THR A 293 12.46 -5.92 6.47
C THR A 293 12.75 -7.30 7.04
N THR A 294 11.72 -8.02 7.46
CA THR A 294 11.83 -9.42 7.87
C THR A 294 10.91 -10.30 7.05
N VAL A 295 11.23 -11.59 7.00
CA VAL A 295 10.39 -12.63 6.40
C VAL A 295 10.27 -13.79 7.37
N PRO A 296 9.16 -14.54 7.36
CA PRO A 296 9.06 -15.74 8.16
C PRO A 296 10.15 -16.74 7.74
N TYR A 297 10.81 -17.33 8.73
CA TYR A 297 11.73 -18.44 8.53
C TYR A 297 10.97 -19.73 8.81
N VAL A 298 10.28 -20.18 7.78
CA VAL A 298 9.73 -21.53 7.77
C VAL A 298 10.87 -22.49 7.47
N GLY A 299 11.37 -23.17 8.51
CA GLY A 299 12.21 -24.36 8.33
C GLY A 299 11.53 -25.34 7.38
N ASN A 300 12.29 -26.19 6.70
CA ASN A 300 11.74 -27.09 5.69
C ASN A 300 10.90 -28.18 6.38
N TRP A 301 9.65 -27.85 6.73
CA TRP A 301 8.69 -28.75 7.37
C TRP A 301 8.52 -30.04 6.58
N ARG A 302 8.68 -29.92 5.25
CA ARG A 302 8.73 -31.01 4.28
C ARG A 302 9.95 -31.92 4.48
N ASP A 303 11.15 -31.39 4.67
CA ASP A 303 12.34 -32.21 4.94
C ASP A 303 12.23 -32.92 6.29
N LYS A 304 11.76 -32.21 7.33
CA LYS A 304 11.56 -32.79 8.67
C LYS A 304 10.52 -33.94 8.63
N PHE A 305 9.43 -33.74 7.89
CA PHE A 305 8.38 -34.72 7.66
C PHE A 305 8.86 -36.01 6.95
N PHE A 306 9.76 -35.90 5.97
CA PHE A 306 10.29 -37.07 5.23
C PHE A 306 11.47 -37.74 5.93
N LYS A 307 12.30 -37.00 6.67
CA LYS A 307 13.43 -37.56 7.43
C LYS A 307 12.97 -38.39 8.63
N ASP A 308 11.93 -37.93 9.34
CA ASP A 308 11.38 -38.64 10.51
C ASP A 308 10.62 -39.94 10.14
N ARG A 309 10.39 -40.15 8.83
CA ARG A 309 9.61 -41.29 8.30
C ARG A 309 10.35 -42.15 7.27
N GLN A 310 11.60 -41.81 6.92
CA GLN A 310 12.44 -42.68 6.09
C GLN A 310 12.72 -44.00 6.83
N GLY A 311 12.37 -45.13 6.19
CA GLY A 311 12.60 -46.47 6.72
C GLY A 311 11.48 -47.06 7.59
N LYS A 312 10.42 -46.31 7.92
CA LYS A 312 9.28 -46.81 8.72
C LYS A 312 8.20 -47.54 7.93
N TYR A 313 8.18 -47.42 6.61
CA TYR A 313 7.21 -48.12 5.75
C TYR A 313 7.93 -48.69 4.52
N ARG A 314 7.99 -50.03 4.44
CA ARG A 314 8.20 -50.79 3.20
C ARG A 314 6.83 -51.25 2.75
N LEU A 315 6.37 -50.78 1.59
CA LEU A 315 5.13 -51.27 0.99
C LEU A 315 5.42 -52.63 0.34
N LYS A 316 4.58 -53.64 0.62
CA LYS A 316 4.43 -54.82 -0.24
C LYS A 316 3.34 -54.51 -1.26
N ASP A 317 3.58 -54.86 -2.51
CA ASP A 317 2.94 -54.31 -3.71
C ASP A 317 1.45 -54.67 -3.94
N GLU A 318 0.72 -55.28 -3.00
CA GLU A 318 -0.59 -55.88 -3.34
C GLU A 318 -1.85 -55.31 -2.64
N ASP A 319 -1.76 -54.39 -1.68
CA ASP A 319 -2.96 -53.90 -0.96
C ASP A 319 -3.06 -52.36 -0.82
N ALA A 320 -2.96 -51.62 -1.93
CA ALA A 320 -3.24 -50.18 -1.91
C ALA A 320 -4.75 -49.88 -2.08
N GLN A 321 -5.53 -50.08 -1.02
CA GLN A 321 -6.81 -49.38 -0.83
C GLN A 321 -6.61 -48.24 0.17
N ALA A 322 -6.81 -47.00 -0.30
CA ALA A 322 -6.75 -45.80 0.53
C ALA A 322 -8.08 -45.57 1.26
N ILE A 323 -8.03 -45.51 2.59
CA ILE A 323 -9.12 -44.99 3.42
C ILE A 323 -8.85 -43.53 3.80
N ASP A 324 -9.95 -42.80 3.71
CA ASP A 324 -10.29 -41.39 3.86
C ASP A 324 -9.72 -40.63 5.10
N THR A 325 -9.28 -39.39 4.89
CA THR A 325 -9.00 -38.40 5.94
C THR A 325 -9.82 -37.13 5.70
N ASN A 326 -11.13 -37.23 5.87
CA ASN A 326 -12.02 -36.09 5.98
C ASN A 326 -12.46 -35.89 7.41
N ASN A 327 -12.06 -34.76 8.01
CA ASN A 327 -12.93 -33.84 8.74
C ASN A 327 -12.10 -32.81 9.52
N VAL A 328 -11.68 -31.72 8.85
CA VAL A 328 -12.01 -30.33 9.22
C VAL A 328 -11.90 -29.47 7.93
N GLU A 329 -13.02 -28.87 7.51
CA GLU A 329 -13.21 -27.84 6.47
C GLU A 329 -13.05 -28.21 4.97
N GLU A 330 -13.63 -29.33 4.53
CA GLU A 330 -14.14 -29.48 3.15
C GLU A 330 -15.59 -28.96 3.08
N ALA A 331 -15.78 -27.69 2.74
CA ALA A 331 -17.07 -27.23 2.24
C ALA A 331 -16.87 -26.07 1.25
N HIS A 332 -17.00 -26.39 -0.04
CA HIS A 332 -17.22 -25.49 -1.19
C HIS A 332 -16.04 -25.12 -2.11
N LYS A 333 -14.88 -25.79 -2.08
CA LYS A 333 -13.87 -25.61 -3.14
C LYS A 333 -14.04 -26.70 -4.22
N PRO A 334 -14.16 -26.34 -5.51
CA PRO A 334 -14.40 -27.33 -6.56
C PRO A 334 -13.16 -28.21 -6.76
N LYS A 335 -13.37 -29.53 -6.82
CA LYS A 335 -12.30 -30.50 -7.05
C LYS A 335 -11.74 -30.33 -8.46
N LYS A 336 -10.41 -30.35 -8.56
CA LYS A 336 -9.68 -30.28 -9.83
C LYS A 336 -10.03 -31.46 -10.72
N HIS A 337 -10.50 -31.17 -11.93
CA HIS A 337 -10.61 -32.14 -13.02
C HIS A 337 -9.26 -32.23 -13.75
N TRP A 338 -8.73 -33.44 -13.88
CA TRP A 338 -7.53 -33.68 -14.67
C TRP A 338 -7.91 -33.71 -16.15
N ILE A 339 -7.28 -32.86 -16.96
CA ILE A 339 -7.62 -32.68 -18.37
C ILE A 339 -7.29 -33.98 -19.13
N THR A 340 -8.19 -34.40 -20.01
CA THR A 340 -7.99 -35.50 -20.96
C THR A 340 -8.02 -34.99 -22.40
N GLU A 341 -7.52 -35.77 -23.37
CA GLU A 341 -7.66 -35.41 -24.80
C GLU A 341 -9.13 -35.28 -25.23
N SER A 342 -10.04 -36.06 -24.62
CA SER A 342 -11.47 -35.93 -24.89
C SER A 342 -12.02 -34.57 -24.44
N ASP A 343 -11.55 -34.03 -23.31
CA ASP A 343 -11.95 -32.69 -22.86
C ASP A 343 -11.46 -31.59 -23.83
N ILE A 344 -10.28 -31.78 -24.43
CA ILE A 344 -9.70 -30.86 -25.41
C ILE A 344 -10.45 -30.92 -26.74
N GLU A 345 -10.81 -32.11 -27.23
CA GLU A 345 -11.58 -32.27 -28.46
C GLU A 345 -12.99 -31.68 -28.33
N ASN A 346 -13.59 -31.80 -27.15
CA ASN A 346 -14.95 -31.37 -26.85
C ASN A 346 -15.06 -29.94 -26.29
N VAL A 347 -14.02 -29.11 -26.43
CA VAL A 347 -14.12 -27.68 -26.06
C VAL A 347 -15.28 -27.03 -26.81
N GLU A 348 -16.21 -26.46 -26.06
CA GLU A 348 -17.45 -25.88 -26.57
C GLU A 348 -17.17 -24.70 -27.52
N PHE A 349 -17.83 -24.70 -28.67
CA PHE A 349 -17.89 -23.50 -29.50
C PHE A 349 -18.93 -22.53 -28.95
N VAL A 350 -18.51 -21.30 -28.67
CA VAL A 350 -19.41 -20.23 -28.22
C VAL A 350 -19.22 -19.02 -29.11
N SER A 351 -20.30 -18.51 -29.69
CA SER A 351 -20.29 -17.21 -30.37
C SER A 351 -20.22 -16.11 -29.32
N ILE A 352 -19.13 -15.34 -29.31
CA ILE A 352 -18.87 -14.33 -28.27
C ILE A 352 -19.26 -12.94 -28.82
N PRO A 353 -20.23 -12.24 -28.21
CA PRO A 353 -20.59 -10.88 -28.59
C PRO A 353 -19.38 -9.95 -28.63
N GLY A 354 -19.30 -9.11 -29.66
CA GLY A 354 -18.15 -8.23 -29.90
C GLY A 354 -16.99 -8.88 -30.66
N HIS A 355 -17.15 -10.14 -31.09
CA HIS A 355 -16.25 -10.89 -31.98
C HIS A 355 -17.02 -11.47 -33.17
N THR A 356 -16.36 -11.55 -34.32
CA THR A 356 -16.85 -12.30 -35.49
C THR A 356 -16.86 -13.80 -35.22
N GLU A 357 -17.55 -14.58 -36.06
CA GLU A 357 -17.53 -16.04 -35.96
C GLU A 357 -16.10 -16.60 -36.10
N GLU A 358 -15.30 -16.03 -37.02
CA GLU A 358 -13.90 -16.38 -37.22
C GLU A 358 -13.05 -16.13 -35.96
N GLU A 359 -13.23 -14.98 -35.30
CA GLU A 359 -12.55 -14.66 -34.05
C GLU A 359 -13.01 -15.57 -32.90
N SER A 360 -14.30 -15.91 -32.84
CA SER A 360 -14.82 -16.87 -31.86
C SER A 360 -14.24 -18.27 -32.07
N ARG A 361 -14.04 -18.70 -33.33
CA ARG A 361 -13.35 -19.95 -33.67
C ARG A 361 -11.87 -19.90 -33.28
N TYR A 362 -11.21 -18.76 -33.50
CA TYR A 362 -9.84 -18.57 -33.01
C TYR A 362 -9.75 -18.74 -31.49
N ILE A 363 -10.68 -18.14 -30.72
CA ILE A 363 -10.71 -18.28 -29.25
C ILE A 363 -10.89 -19.74 -28.84
N GLN A 364 -11.79 -20.48 -29.50
CA GLN A 364 -12.00 -21.91 -29.25
C GLN A 364 -10.72 -22.71 -29.49
N GLU A 365 -10.02 -22.47 -30.61
CA GLU A 365 -8.76 -23.16 -30.90
C GLU A 365 -7.66 -22.80 -29.91
N GLN A 366 -7.61 -21.55 -29.43
CA GLN A 366 -6.73 -21.16 -28.35
C GLN A 366 -7.11 -21.83 -27.01
N HIS A 367 -8.39 -22.05 -26.71
CA HIS A 367 -8.80 -22.81 -25.53
C HIS A 367 -8.34 -24.27 -25.61
N LYS A 368 -8.44 -24.92 -26.76
CA LYS A 368 -7.92 -26.29 -26.95
C LYS A 368 -6.41 -26.34 -26.72
N ARG A 369 -5.67 -25.39 -27.31
CA ARG A 369 -4.22 -25.25 -27.10
C ARG A 369 -3.91 -25.00 -25.62
N LEU A 370 -4.65 -24.11 -24.97
CA LEU A 370 -4.47 -23.75 -23.57
C LEU A 370 -4.68 -24.96 -22.65
N LEU A 371 -5.76 -25.72 -22.83
CA LEU A 371 -6.00 -26.95 -22.07
C LEU A 371 -4.90 -27.99 -22.31
N ARG A 372 -4.42 -28.14 -23.54
CA ARG A 372 -3.28 -29.03 -23.83
C ARG A 372 -2.02 -28.61 -23.08
N LYS A 373 -1.69 -27.31 -23.04
CA LYS A 373 -0.53 -26.80 -22.27
C LYS A 373 -0.73 -26.89 -20.76
N ALA A 374 -1.94 -26.65 -20.27
CA ALA A 374 -2.29 -26.88 -18.87
C ALA A 374 -2.05 -28.35 -18.50
N MET A 375 -2.53 -29.28 -19.33
CA MET A 375 -2.38 -30.72 -19.16
C MET A 375 -0.91 -31.16 -19.13
N THR A 376 -0.11 -30.75 -20.12
CA THR A 376 1.25 -31.28 -20.31
C THR A 376 2.32 -30.48 -19.57
N GLU A 377 2.10 -29.20 -19.28
CA GLU A 377 3.13 -28.32 -18.76
C GLU A 377 2.80 -27.66 -17.42
N ASN A 378 1.61 -27.89 -16.87
CA ASN A 378 1.20 -27.29 -15.60
C ASN A 378 0.26 -28.18 -14.78
N ASP A 379 0.39 -29.50 -14.89
CA ASP A 379 -0.39 -30.48 -14.10
C ASP A 379 -1.91 -30.26 -14.17
N SER A 380 -2.48 -29.80 -15.29
CA SER A 380 -3.90 -29.41 -15.38
C SER A 380 -4.35 -28.28 -14.43
N ASN A 381 -3.40 -27.51 -13.90
CA ASN A 381 -3.67 -26.26 -13.17
C ASN A 381 -4.02 -25.11 -14.14
N GLU A 382 -4.31 -23.93 -13.60
CA GLU A 382 -4.62 -22.76 -14.42
C GLU A 382 -3.46 -22.36 -15.32
N TYR A 383 -3.80 -21.93 -16.51
CA TYR A 383 -2.93 -21.46 -17.57
C TYR A 383 -3.67 -20.34 -18.27
N ALA A 384 -3.00 -19.25 -18.63
CA ALA A 384 -3.61 -18.14 -19.35
C ALA A 384 -2.86 -17.78 -20.63
N PHE A 385 -3.63 -17.29 -21.60
CA PHE A 385 -3.19 -16.66 -22.84
C PHE A 385 -3.71 -15.22 -22.92
N VAL A 386 -2.81 -14.30 -23.26
CA VAL A 386 -3.10 -12.89 -23.54
C VAL A 386 -2.88 -12.64 -25.03
N SER A 387 -3.98 -12.59 -25.78
CA SER A 387 -3.99 -12.48 -27.25
C SER A 387 -4.42 -11.10 -27.72
N LYS A 388 -3.88 -10.67 -28.88
CA LYS A 388 -4.35 -9.49 -29.63
C LYS A 388 -5.46 -9.81 -30.66
N GLY A 389 -5.93 -11.05 -30.73
CA GLY A 389 -6.97 -11.47 -31.69
C GLY A 389 -6.48 -12.50 -32.69
N LYS A 390 -7.27 -12.74 -33.75
CA LYS A 390 -7.05 -13.84 -34.71
C LYS A 390 -5.70 -13.80 -35.44
N ASP A 391 -5.12 -12.61 -35.62
CA ASP A 391 -3.84 -12.43 -36.27
C ASP A 391 -2.64 -12.72 -35.35
N ASP A 392 -2.89 -12.93 -34.05
CA ASP A 392 -1.88 -13.24 -33.04
C ASP A 392 -1.61 -14.74 -32.96
N LYS A 393 -0.59 -15.19 -33.71
CA LYS A 393 -0.18 -16.60 -33.77
C LYS A 393 0.46 -17.10 -32.46
N GLU A 394 1.00 -16.19 -31.65
CA GLU A 394 1.69 -16.50 -30.40
C GLU A 394 1.16 -15.60 -29.26
N PRO A 395 0.03 -15.98 -28.64
CA PRO A 395 -0.46 -15.28 -27.47
C PRO A 395 0.58 -15.35 -26.35
N ALA A 396 0.66 -14.31 -25.53
CA ALA A 396 1.57 -14.33 -24.40
C ALA A 396 1.00 -15.21 -23.28
N GLU A 397 1.86 -16.01 -22.66
CA GLU A 397 1.45 -17.12 -21.81
C GLU A 397 1.77 -16.85 -20.34
N ALA A 398 0.94 -17.35 -19.42
CA ALA A 398 1.17 -17.33 -17.98
C ALA A 398 0.69 -18.63 -17.33
N LYS A 399 1.45 -19.13 -16.35
CA LYS A 399 1.13 -20.35 -15.59
C LYS A 399 0.59 -19.99 -14.21
N GLY A 400 -0.36 -20.78 -13.74
CA GLY A 400 -1.03 -20.59 -12.47
C GLY A 400 -0.94 -21.81 -11.55
N THR A 401 -1.56 -21.68 -10.38
CA THR A 401 -1.85 -22.80 -9.48
C THR A 401 -3.21 -23.42 -9.85
N GLN A 402 -3.75 -24.31 -9.01
CA GLN A 402 -5.12 -24.82 -9.21
C GLN A 402 -6.18 -23.69 -9.14
N TYR A 403 -5.85 -22.53 -8.58
CA TYR A 403 -6.84 -21.52 -8.18
C TYR A 403 -6.64 -20.13 -8.80
N ASP A 404 -5.49 -19.87 -9.41
CA ASP A 404 -5.14 -18.54 -9.91
C ASP A 404 -4.01 -18.58 -10.94
N VAL A 405 -4.01 -17.63 -11.88
CA VAL A 405 -2.89 -17.36 -12.79
C VAL A 405 -2.06 -16.15 -12.34
N ASP A 406 -0.73 -16.31 -12.30
CA ASP A 406 0.20 -15.27 -11.85
C ASP A 406 0.75 -14.44 -13.02
N PHE A 407 0.35 -13.17 -13.09
CA PHE A 407 0.88 -12.18 -14.04
C PHE A 407 2.02 -11.36 -13.41
N LYS A 408 3.21 -11.97 -13.34
CA LYS A 408 4.41 -11.35 -12.76
C LYS A 408 4.94 -10.18 -13.60
N PRO A 409 5.40 -9.07 -12.98
CA PRO A 409 6.06 -7.98 -13.70
C PRO A 409 7.26 -8.47 -14.53
N GLY A 410 7.44 -7.92 -15.73
CA GLY A 410 8.54 -8.26 -16.63
C GLY A 410 8.30 -9.48 -17.53
N PHE A 411 7.20 -10.21 -17.35
CA PHE A 411 6.80 -11.30 -18.25
C PHE A 411 5.95 -10.78 -19.40
N ASN A 412 6.05 -11.44 -20.56
CA ASN A 412 5.38 -11.01 -21.80
C ASN A 412 3.86 -10.85 -21.63
N ALA A 413 3.19 -11.76 -20.91
CA ALA A 413 1.74 -11.69 -20.66
C ALA A 413 1.37 -10.42 -19.88
N THR A 414 2.09 -10.15 -18.80
CA THR A 414 1.91 -8.96 -17.96
C THR A 414 2.21 -7.67 -18.74
N ASN A 415 3.30 -7.65 -19.51
CA ASN A 415 3.66 -6.50 -20.34
C ASN A 415 2.59 -6.20 -21.39
N ARG A 416 1.97 -7.23 -22.00
CA ARG A 416 0.84 -7.03 -22.91
C ARG A 416 -0.37 -6.44 -22.18
N LEU A 417 -0.73 -6.99 -21.02
CA LEU A 417 -1.85 -6.49 -20.21
C LEU A 417 -1.67 -5.03 -19.77
N LEU A 418 -0.44 -4.57 -19.56
CA LEU A 418 -0.16 -3.20 -19.10
C LEU A 418 -0.06 -2.18 -20.23
N ASN A 419 0.45 -2.57 -21.41
CA ASN A 419 0.91 -1.61 -22.43
C ASN A 419 0.15 -1.67 -23.76
N SER A 420 -0.79 -2.61 -23.93
CA SER A 420 -1.57 -2.68 -25.17
C SER A 420 -2.64 -1.57 -25.24
N PRO A 421 -3.16 -1.25 -26.44
CA PRO A 421 -4.26 -0.30 -26.55
C PRO A 421 -5.49 -0.69 -25.72
N LYS A 422 -6.30 0.32 -25.39
CA LYS A 422 -7.55 0.13 -24.65
C LYS A 422 -8.46 -0.85 -25.40
N GLN A 423 -9.02 -1.81 -24.67
CA GLN A 423 -9.95 -2.83 -25.18
C GLN A 423 -9.45 -3.53 -26.46
N SER A 424 -8.15 -3.86 -26.53
CA SER A 424 -7.56 -4.57 -27.67
C SER A 424 -7.18 -6.01 -27.37
N LEU A 425 -7.38 -6.50 -26.14
CA LEU A 425 -6.91 -7.82 -25.71
C LEU A 425 -8.04 -8.78 -25.38
N ILE A 426 -7.76 -10.06 -25.64
CA ILE A 426 -8.54 -11.22 -25.20
C ILE A 426 -7.69 -11.97 -24.16
N LEU A 427 -8.19 -12.05 -22.93
CA LEU A 427 -7.58 -12.84 -21.86
C LEU A 427 -8.32 -14.17 -21.71
N MET A 428 -7.64 -15.28 -22.00
CA MET A 428 -8.20 -16.63 -21.94
C MET A 428 -7.51 -17.38 -20.81
N HIS A 429 -8.24 -18.07 -19.94
CA HIS A 429 -7.66 -18.95 -18.93
C HIS A 429 -8.54 -20.17 -18.66
N ASN A 430 -8.01 -21.20 -17.99
CA ASN A 430 -8.80 -22.35 -17.57
C ASN A 430 -9.09 -22.38 -16.07
N HIS A 431 -10.27 -22.90 -15.71
CA HIS A 431 -10.63 -23.19 -14.32
C HIS A 431 -10.66 -24.71 -14.08
N PRO A 432 -9.76 -25.25 -13.23
CA PRO A 432 -9.65 -26.68 -13.00
C PRO A 432 -10.89 -27.31 -12.37
N GLY A 433 -11.64 -26.55 -11.58
CA GLY A 433 -12.83 -27.03 -10.87
C GLY A 433 -14.18 -26.70 -11.53
N GLY A 434 -14.19 -26.06 -12.71
CA GLY A 434 -15.43 -25.69 -13.39
C GLY A 434 -16.21 -24.51 -12.79
N SER A 435 -15.62 -23.81 -11.81
CA SER A 435 -16.16 -22.60 -11.18
C SER A 435 -16.45 -21.48 -12.19
N SER A 436 -17.38 -20.59 -11.85
CA SER A 436 -17.56 -19.32 -12.58
C SER A 436 -16.40 -18.35 -12.37
N PHE A 437 -16.51 -17.12 -12.89
CA PHE A 437 -15.57 -16.04 -12.63
C PHE A 437 -15.41 -15.80 -11.11
N SER A 438 -14.17 -15.65 -10.67
CA SER A 438 -13.83 -15.24 -9.31
C SER A 438 -13.94 -13.73 -9.13
N THR A 439 -13.90 -13.26 -7.89
CA THR A 439 -13.78 -11.82 -7.60
C THR A 439 -12.50 -11.22 -8.19
N TYR A 440 -11.41 -11.99 -8.22
CA TYR A 440 -10.14 -11.55 -8.77
C TYR A 440 -10.21 -11.38 -10.29
N ASP A 441 -10.92 -12.28 -10.99
CA ASP A 441 -11.13 -12.15 -12.43
C ASP A 441 -11.90 -10.88 -12.77
N LEU A 442 -12.94 -10.56 -12.00
CA LEU A 442 -13.72 -9.33 -12.21
C LEU A 442 -12.91 -8.08 -11.91
N ILE A 443 -12.05 -8.10 -10.88
CA ILE A 443 -11.11 -7.00 -10.60
C ILE A 443 -10.13 -6.84 -11.75
N MET A 444 -9.51 -7.93 -12.21
CA MET A 444 -8.56 -7.89 -13.32
C MET A 444 -9.22 -7.38 -14.61
N PHE A 445 -10.42 -7.86 -14.92
CA PHE A 445 -11.18 -7.42 -16.09
C PHE A 445 -11.48 -5.92 -16.04
N ASN A 446 -11.77 -5.37 -14.86
CA ASN A 446 -12.08 -3.96 -14.69
C ASN A 446 -10.85 -3.06 -14.69
N ASP A 447 -9.84 -3.41 -13.88
CA ASP A 447 -8.65 -2.58 -13.65
C ASP A 447 -7.71 -2.56 -14.85
N ARG A 448 -7.82 -3.56 -15.74
CA ARG A 448 -7.08 -3.58 -17.01
C ARG A 448 -7.94 -3.00 -18.12
N GLU A 449 -7.72 -1.73 -18.42
CA GLU A 449 -8.40 -1.04 -19.53
C GLU A 449 -8.11 -1.67 -20.90
N THR A 450 -7.00 -2.40 -21.02
CA THR A 450 -6.55 -3.08 -22.23
C THR A 450 -7.39 -4.32 -22.57
N ILE A 451 -8.04 -4.96 -21.59
CA ILE A 451 -8.86 -6.15 -21.79
C ILE A 451 -10.23 -5.75 -22.35
N LYS A 452 -10.59 -6.30 -23.52
CA LYS A 452 -11.95 -6.22 -24.09
C LYS A 452 -12.80 -7.41 -23.65
N THR A 453 -12.23 -8.61 -23.72
CA THR A 453 -12.93 -9.87 -23.45
C THR A 453 -12.07 -10.76 -22.57
N MET A 454 -12.69 -11.37 -21.58
CA MET A 454 -12.10 -12.41 -20.75
C MET A 454 -12.92 -13.68 -20.89
N THR A 455 -12.25 -14.82 -21.10
CA THR A 455 -12.90 -16.12 -21.21
C THR A 455 -12.28 -17.13 -20.24
N ILE A 456 -13.14 -18.03 -19.76
CA ILE A 456 -12.76 -19.21 -18.99
C ILE A 456 -13.12 -20.42 -19.82
N VAL A 457 -12.19 -21.36 -19.99
CA VAL A 457 -12.48 -22.73 -20.40
C VAL A 457 -12.32 -23.64 -19.19
N THR A 458 -13.39 -24.30 -18.76
CA THR A 458 -13.28 -25.29 -17.68
C THR A 458 -12.43 -26.47 -18.16
N ASN A 459 -11.77 -27.20 -17.25
CA ASN A 459 -10.99 -28.38 -17.66
C ASN A 459 -11.82 -29.48 -18.35
N THR A 460 -13.16 -29.40 -18.30
CA THR A 460 -14.09 -30.29 -19.02
C THR A 460 -14.58 -29.68 -20.35
N GLY A 461 -13.95 -28.62 -20.84
CA GLY A 461 -14.24 -28.02 -22.15
C GLY A 461 -15.39 -26.99 -22.21
N ARG A 462 -16.11 -26.71 -21.12
CA ARG A 462 -17.17 -25.67 -21.12
C ARG A 462 -16.59 -24.26 -21.16
N VAL A 463 -17.20 -23.35 -21.93
CA VAL A 463 -16.69 -21.99 -22.12
C VAL A 463 -17.61 -20.94 -21.49
N LYS A 464 -17.02 -20.03 -20.72
CA LYS A 464 -17.65 -18.86 -20.11
C LYS A 464 -16.95 -17.59 -20.60
N PHE A 465 -17.67 -16.48 -20.70
CA PHE A 465 -17.09 -15.22 -21.15
C PHE A 465 -17.70 -14.00 -20.45
N ILE A 466 -16.92 -12.92 -20.44
CA ILE A 466 -17.37 -11.56 -20.17
C ILE A 466 -16.69 -10.61 -21.17
N THR A 467 -17.47 -9.75 -21.81
CA THR A 467 -17.00 -8.79 -22.83
C THR A 467 -17.50 -7.39 -22.52
N LYS A 468 -16.61 -6.39 -22.64
CA LYS A 468 -16.96 -4.97 -22.51
C LYS A 468 -17.76 -4.53 -23.74
N THR A 469 -18.88 -3.85 -23.52
CA THR A 469 -19.63 -3.18 -24.59
C THR A 469 -19.05 -1.79 -24.86
N ASP A 470 -19.54 -1.12 -25.90
CA ASP A 470 -19.16 0.26 -26.19
C ASP A 470 -19.56 1.24 -25.08
N SER A 471 -20.56 0.89 -24.27
CA SER A 471 -21.02 1.68 -23.11
C SER A 471 -20.34 1.27 -21.79
N TYR A 472 -19.23 0.52 -21.85
CA TYR A 472 -18.53 0.06 -20.65
C TYR A 472 -18.11 1.21 -19.74
N ASN A 473 -18.46 1.12 -18.46
CA ASN A 473 -18.07 2.12 -17.45
C ASN A 473 -17.48 1.44 -16.20
N SER A 474 -16.21 1.76 -15.92
CA SER A 474 -15.44 1.19 -14.79
C SER A 474 -16.03 1.54 -13.42
N GLU A 475 -16.60 2.73 -13.25
CA GLU A 475 -17.20 3.15 -11.98
C GLU A 475 -18.51 2.41 -11.70
N ILE A 476 -19.35 2.25 -12.72
CA ILE A 476 -20.57 1.44 -12.66
C ILE A 476 -20.21 -0.01 -12.34
N PHE A 477 -19.18 -0.54 -13.01
CA PHE A 477 -18.67 -1.88 -12.78
C PHE A 477 -18.23 -2.06 -11.32
N THR A 478 -17.34 -1.19 -10.85
CA THR A 478 -16.82 -1.19 -9.47
C THR A 478 -17.94 -1.08 -8.44
N THR A 479 -18.90 -0.18 -8.67
CA THR A 479 -20.02 0.04 -7.73
C THR A 479 -20.91 -1.19 -7.61
N ILE A 480 -21.25 -1.82 -8.73
CA ILE A 480 -22.09 -3.01 -8.74
C ILE A 480 -21.33 -4.20 -8.13
N CYS A 481 -20.08 -4.41 -8.50
CA CYS A 481 -19.26 -5.48 -7.94
C CYS A 481 -19.08 -5.31 -6.43
N LYS A 482 -18.71 -4.11 -5.94
CA LYS A 482 -18.62 -3.84 -4.49
C LYS A 482 -19.94 -4.19 -3.80
N ARG A 483 -21.08 -3.62 -4.23
CA ARG A 483 -22.38 -3.85 -3.56
C ARG A 483 -22.86 -5.30 -3.53
N ASN A 484 -22.41 -6.16 -4.45
CA ASN A 484 -22.88 -7.54 -4.53
C ASN A 484 -21.82 -8.57 -4.10
N LEU A 485 -20.55 -8.18 -4.06
CA LEU A 485 -19.39 -9.03 -3.78
C LEU A 485 -18.57 -8.52 -2.60
N THR A 486 -19.05 -7.55 -1.81
CA THR A 486 -18.53 -7.24 -0.46
C THR A 486 -19.48 -7.77 0.59
N SER A 487 -19.03 -8.71 1.42
CA SER A 487 -19.79 -9.23 2.55
C SER A 487 -19.54 -8.35 3.78
N ASN A 488 -20.57 -7.61 4.23
CA ASN A 488 -20.57 -6.99 5.56
C ASN A 488 -21.08 -7.93 6.67
N THR A 489 -21.36 -9.20 6.34
CA THR A 489 -22.11 -10.14 7.20
C THR A 489 -21.47 -11.53 7.33
N GLY A 490 -20.20 -11.69 6.94
CA GLY A 490 -19.48 -12.98 7.01
C GLY A 490 -19.96 -14.06 6.02
N LYS A 491 -20.70 -13.69 4.96
CA LYS A 491 -21.20 -14.65 3.96
C LYS A 491 -20.13 -14.91 2.89
N VAL A 492 -19.76 -16.18 2.71
CA VAL A 492 -18.87 -16.63 1.63
C VAL A 492 -19.52 -16.32 0.27
N ILE A 493 -18.80 -15.59 -0.57
CA ILE A 493 -19.22 -15.25 -1.94
C ILE A 493 -19.17 -16.53 -2.77
N ASN A 494 -20.29 -16.88 -3.40
CA ASN A 494 -20.40 -18.05 -4.26
C ASN A 494 -20.78 -17.65 -5.70
N ASP A 495 -20.79 -18.63 -6.60
CA ASP A 495 -21.11 -18.44 -8.02
C ASP A 495 -22.46 -17.73 -8.27
N LYS A 496 -23.45 -17.87 -7.38
CA LYS A 496 -24.75 -17.17 -7.52
C LYS A 496 -24.61 -15.68 -7.23
N ASP A 497 -23.75 -15.30 -6.28
CA ASP A 497 -23.49 -13.90 -5.96
C ASP A 497 -22.72 -13.22 -7.11
N VAL A 498 -21.77 -13.93 -7.72
CA VAL A 498 -21.08 -13.50 -8.95
C VAL A 498 -22.07 -13.34 -10.11
N GLU A 499 -22.89 -14.35 -10.38
CA GLU A 499 -23.90 -14.30 -11.45
C GLU A 499 -24.91 -13.16 -11.25
N LYS A 500 -25.29 -12.87 -9.99
CA LYS A 500 -26.14 -11.72 -9.65
C LYS A 500 -25.47 -10.39 -9.99
N ALA A 501 -24.17 -10.25 -9.73
CA ALA A 501 -23.40 -9.06 -10.09
C ALA A 501 -23.34 -8.90 -11.63
N LEU A 502 -22.97 -9.97 -12.34
CA LEU A 502 -22.89 -9.99 -13.81
C LEU A 502 -24.24 -9.66 -14.46
N ARG A 503 -25.34 -10.21 -13.96
CA ARG A 503 -26.69 -9.88 -14.45
C ARG A 503 -27.03 -8.40 -14.28
N LYS A 504 -26.62 -7.78 -13.17
CA LYS A 504 -26.86 -6.33 -12.95
C LYS A 504 -26.02 -5.48 -13.90
N LEU A 505 -24.79 -5.90 -14.19
CA LEU A 505 -23.91 -5.22 -15.15
C LEU A 505 -24.47 -5.32 -16.58
N TYR A 506 -24.92 -6.52 -16.97
CA TYR A 506 -25.59 -6.75 -18.25
C TYR A 506 -26.86 -5.89 -18.40
N ASN A 507 -27.71 -5.84 -17.37
CA ASN A 507 -28.93 -5.00 -17.41
C ASN A 507 -28.62 -3.49 -17.48
N LYS A 508 -27.39 -3.07 -17.13
CA LYS A 508 -26.91 -1.70 -17.33
C LYS A 508 -26.28 -1.47 -18.70
N GLY A 509 -26.25 -2.50 -19.55
CA GLY A 509 -25.67 -2.48 -20.89
C GLY A 509 -24.14 -2.44 -20.89
N THR A 510 -23.46 -2.55 -19.75
CA THR A 510 -22.01 -2.33 -19.66
C THR A 510 -21.19 -3.54 -20.08
N ILE A 511 -21.76 -4.74 -20.09
CA ILE A 511 -21.09 -5.99 -20.44
C ILE A 511 -22.04 -6.93 -21.16
N GLU A 512 -21.47 -7.85 -21.93
CA GLU A 512 -22.07 -9.10 -22.39
C GLU A 512 -21.41 -10.26 -21.63
N TYR A 513 -22.15 -11.31 -21.24
CA TYR A 513 -21.58 -12.42 -20.47
C TYR A 513 -22.32 -13.75 -20.66
N LYS A 514 -21.60 -14.87 -20.45
CA LYS A 514 -22.14 -16.23 -20.32
C LYS A 514 -21.38 -16.97 -19.21
N VAL A 515 -22.11 -17.56 -18.27
CA VAL A 515 -21.54 -18.31 -17.12
C VAL A 515 -22.15 -19.70 -16.92
N ARG A 516 -23.14 -20.07 -17.73
CA ARG A 516 -23.81 -21.37 -17.73
C ARG A 516 -23.99 -21.89 -19.14
#